data_AF-A0A938NK76-F1
#
_entry.id   AF-A0A938NK76-F1
#
_cell.length_a   1.000
_cell.length_b   1.000
_cell.length_c   1.000
_cell.angle_alpha   90.00
_cell.angle_beta   90.00
_cell.angle_gamma   90.00
#
_symmetry.space_group_name_H-M   'P 1'
#
loop_
_entity.id
_entity.type
_entity.pdbx_description
1 polymer ?
#
loop_
_entity_poly.entity_id
_entity_poly.type
_entity_poly.pdbx_seq_one_letter_code
_entity_poly.pdbx_strand_id
1 'polypeptide(L)'
;GSFLVNSTAGVAGLFNVSKNVLGWDTPDEDTGQTLGAYGAKPGPYLVLPFLGSFTLRDGIGFIGDLALDPFNWLVMPVAKLSGAPQLMTNGDTITFAQLGTRAGYMVNERSINIETTFEGVEASVVDLYGAVRNAYLQKRAKAIKQ
;
A
#
# COMPACT_ATOMS: atom_id res chain seq x y z
N GLY A 1 -17.92 1.60 4.06
CA GLY A 1 -18.99 2.30 3.33
C GLY A 1 -18.54 2.80 1.98
N SER A 2 -17.38 3.45 1.93
CA SER A 2 -16.83 4.17 0.76
C SER A 2 -16.70 3.30 -0.50
N PHE A 3 -16.32 2.03 -0.35
CA PHE A 3 -16.27 1.07 -1.47
C PHE A 3 -17.62 0.93 -2.19
N LEU A 4 -18.71 0.65 -1.46
CA LEU A 4 -20.04 0.48 -2.06
C LEU A 4 -20.48 1.74 -2.80
N VAL A 5 -20.29 2.91 -2.19
CA VAL A 5 -20.68 4.20 -2.78
C VAL A 5 -19.87 4.49 -4.05
N ASN A 6 -18.54 4.34 -3.99
CA ASN A 6 -17.68 4.60 -5.14
C ASN A 6 -17.93 3.59 -6.27
N SER A 7 -18.19 2.32 -5.96
CA SER A 7 -18.48 1.31 -6.99
C SER A 7 -19.85 1.51 -7.66
N THR A 8 -20.87 1.94 -6.90
CA THR A 8 -22.24 2.11 -7.42
C THR A 8 -22.47 3.49 -8.03
N ALA A 9 -22.32 4.55 -7.23
CA ALA A 9 -22.56 5.93 -7.63
C ALA A 9 -21.34 6.55 -8.33
N GLY A 10 -20.14 6.02 -8.09
CA GLY A 10 -18.89 6.51 -8.68
C GLY A 10 -18.45 5.79 -9.95
N VAL A 11 -19.37 5.07 -10.63
CA VAL A 11 -19.10 4.33 -11.89
C VAL A 11 -17.92 3.38 -11.71
N ALA A 12 -18.11 2.33 -10.91
CA ALA A 12 -17.07 1.34 -10.58
C ALA A 12 -15.80 1.93 -9.91
N GLY A 13 -15.92 3.12 -9.28
CA GLY A 13 -14.82 3.78 -8.58
C GLY A 13 -14.03 4.79 -9.42
N LEU A 14 -14.43 5.07 -10.67
CA LEU A 14 -13.83 6.14 -11.48
C LEU A 14 -14.00 7.52 -10.84
N PHE A 15 -15.09 7.72 -10.10
CA PHE A 15 -15.36 8.95 -9.36
C PHE A 15 -15.43 8.67 -7.86
N ASN A 16 -14.68 9.46 -7.07
CA ASN A 16 -14.66 9.33 -5.61
C ASN A 16 -15.83 10.09 -4.96
N VAL A 17 -17.05 9.58 -5.16
CA VAL A 17 -18.30 10.19 -4.68
C VAL A 17 -18.37 10.22 -3.15
N SER A 18 -17.85 9.17 -2.48
CA SER A 18 -17.83 9.13 -1.02
C SER A 18 -17.05 10.29 -0.40
N LYS A 19 -15.88 10.64 -0.96
CA LYS A 19 -15.10 11.79 -0.49
C LYS A 19 -15.72 13.12 -0.92
N ASN A 20 -16.05 13.26 -2.20
CA ASN A 20 -16.39 14.55 -2.79
C ASN A 20 -17.82 15.02 -2.49
N VAL A 21 -18.75 14.10 -2.23
CA VAL A 21 -20.17 14.41 -2.00
C VAL A 21 -20.57 14.12 -0.56
N LEU A 22 -20.12 13.01 0.01
CA LEU A 22 -20.50 12.61 1.38
C LEU A 22 -19.50 13.08 2.45
N GLY A 23 -18.36 13.65 2.04
CA GLY A 23 -17.34 14.15 2.97
C GLY A 23 -16.68 13.04 3.79
N TRP A 24 -16.72 11.79 3.34
CA TRP A 24 -16.10 10.68 4.05
C TRP A 24 -14.59 10.69 3.84
N ASP A 25 -13.84 10.84 4.93
CA ASP A 25 -12.39 10.67 4.94
C ASP A 25 -12.08 9.25 5.45
N THR A 26 -11.88 8.33 4.51
CA THR A 26 -11.56 6.93 4.83
C THR A 26 -10.05 6.76 4.75
N PRO A 27 -9.35 6.55 5.88
CA PRO A 27 -7.92 6.29 5.86
C PRO A 27 -7.61 4.92 5.25
N ASP A 28 -6.45 4.82 4.60
CA ASP A 28 -5.91 3.54 4.12
C ASP A 28 -5.29 2.79 5.28
N GLU A 29 -5.99 1.74 5.72
CA GLU A 29 -5.57 0.84 6.79
C GLU A 29 -4.93 -0.43 6.24
N ASP A 30 -3.94 -0.94 6.96
CA ASP A 30 -3.24 -2.18 6.62
C ASP A 30 -3.04 -3.09 7.85
N THR A 31 -2.77 -4.37 7.60
CA THR A 31 -2.59 -5.35 8.68
C THR A 31 -1.41 -4.99 9.60
N GLY A 32 -0.39 -4.29 9.08
CA GLY A 32 0.73 -3.79 9.88
C GLY A 32 0.34 -2.69 10.87
N GLN A 33 -0.57 -1.79 10.47
CA GLN A 33 -1.17 -0.78 11.33
C GLN A 33 -2.02 -1.45 12.42
N THR A 34 -2.84 -2.42 12.01
CA THR A 34 -3.63 -3.23 12.95
C THR A 34 -2.74 -3.87 14.01
N LEU A 35 -1.68 -4.59 13.62
CA LEU A 35 -0.71 -5.16 14.56
C LEU A 35 -0.08 -4.09 15.47
N GLY A 36 0.19 -2.90 14.94
CA GLY A 36 0.66 -1.75 15.71
C GLY A 36 -0.33 -1.29 16.78
N ALA A 37 -1.63 -1.26 16.47
CA ALA A 37 -2.69 -0.93 17.41
C ALA A 37 -2.80 -1.97 18.54
N TYR A 38 -2.52 -3.24 18.25
CA TYR A 38 -2.41 -4.32 19.24
C TYR A 38 -1.08 -4.32 20.03
N GLY A 39 -0.23 -3.31 19.85
CA GLY A 39 1.01 -3.14 20.63
C GLY A 39 2.24 -3.81 20.02
N ALA A 40 2.17 -4.35 18.80
CA ALA A 40 3.35 -4.85 18.10
C ALA A 40 4.29 -3.70 17.74
N LYS A 41 5.52 -3.76 18.24
CA LYS A 41 6.56 -2.78 17.93
C LYS A 41 6.97 -2.89 16.45
N PRO A 42 7.39 -1.79 15.80
CA PRO A 42 7.82 -1.82 14.40
C PRO A 42 9.00 -2.78 14.14
N GLY A 43 9.93 -2.90 15.09
CA GLY A 43 11.14 -3.70 14.93
C GLY A 43 12.19 -3.02 14.05
N PRO A 44 13.13 -3.78 13.46
CA PRO A 44 14.14 -3.24 12.56
C PRO A 44 13.53 -2.48 11.39
N TYR A 45 14.16 -1.36 11.02
CA TYR A 45 13.81 -0.55 9.85
C TYR A 45 14.80 -0.84 8.72
N LEU A 46 14.28 -1.00 7.51
CA LEU A 46 15.05 -1.29 6.31
C LEU A 46 14.48 -0.51 5.12
N VAL A 47 15.36 -0.16 4.17
CA VAL A 47 14.94 0.36 2.87
C VAL A 47 15.14 -0.76 1.86
N LEU A 48 14.04 -1.25 1.32
CA LEU A 48 14.02 -2.36 0.37
C LEU A 48 14.12 -1.83 -1.07
N PRO A 49 14.83 -2.52 -1.97
CA PRO A 49 14.78 -2.24 -3.39
C PRO A 49 13.33 -2.25 -3.90
N PHE A 50 12.97 -1.24 -4.69
CA PHE A 50 11.64 -1.01 -5.26
C PHE A 50 10.54 -0.64 -4.25
N LEU A 51 10.41 -1.40 -3.16
CA LEU A 51 9.38 -1.26 -2.12
C LEU A 51 9.59 -0.07 -1.17
N GLY A 52 10.83 0.41 -1.01
CA GLY A 52 11.14 1.58 -0.19
C GLY A 52 11.20 1.29 1.30
N SER A 53 10.75 2.24 2.12
CA SER A 53 10.87 2.20 3.59
C SER A 53 9.93 1.17 4.22
N PHE A 54 10.47 0.24 5.00
CA PHE A 54 9.72 -0.82 5.68
C PHE A 54 10.23 -1.07 7.10
N THR A 55 9.35 -1.60 7.96
CA THR A 55 9.74 -2.23 9.23
C THR A 55 9.41 -3.72 9.22
N LEU A 56 10.02 -4.50 10.11
CA LEU A 56 9.70 -5.94 10.23
C LEU A 56 8.21 -6.19 10.42
N ARG A 57 7.55 -5.42 11.30
CA ARG A 57 6.10 -5.52 11.52
C ARG A 57 5.33 -5.20 10.24
N ASP A 58 5.71 -4.13 9.55
CA ASP A 58 5.01 -3.72 8.32
C ASP A 58 5.22 -4.76 7.20
N GLY A 59 6.36 -5.45 7.17
CA GLY A 59 6.59 -6.59 6.26
C GLY A 59 5.71 -7.80 6.57
N ILE A 60 5.51 -8.12 7.85
CA ILE A 60 4.55 -9.17 8.26
C ILE A 60 3.11 -8.75 7.92
N GLY A 61 2.76 -7.48 8.18
CA GLY A 61 1.48 -6.88 7.80
C GLY A 61 1.22 -7.04 6.30
N PHE A 62 2.20 -6.67 5.47
CA PHE A 62 2.13 -6.81 4.02
C PHE A 62 1.85 -8.25 3.56
N ILE A 63 2.46 -9.27 4.19
CA ILE A 63 2.15 -10.69 3.89
C ILE A 63 0.70 -11.01 4.27
N GLY A 64 0.23 -10.50 5.42
CA GLY A 64 -1.16 -10.60 5.83
C GLY A 64 -2.11 -9.98 4.80
N ASP A 65 -1.82 -8.76 4.35
CA ASP A 65 -2.62 -8.05 3.34
C ASP A 65 -2.65 -8.81 2.01
N LEU A 66 -1.51 -9.38 1.59
CA LEU A 66 -1.45 -10.23 0.39
C LEU A 66 -2.35 -11.46 0.52
N ALA A 67 -2.42 -12.05 1.72
CA ALA A 67 -3.24 -13.23 1.99
C ALA A 67 -4.73 -12.90 2.16
N LEU A 68 -5.09 -11.70 2.62
CA LEU A 68 -6.47 -11.29 2.88
C LEU A 68 -7.14 -10.60 1.70
N ASP A 69 -6.38 -10.14 0.71
CA ASP A 69 -6.91 -9.51 -0.50
C ASP A 69 -7.49 -10.57 -1.47
N PRO A 70 -8.82 -10.58 -1.72
CA PRO A 70 -9.46 -11.54 -2.62
C PRO A 70 -8.97 -11.42 -4.07
N PHE A 71 -8.52 -10.22 -4.48
CA PHE A 71 -7.97 -10.02 -5.82
C PHE A 71 -6.69 -10.85 -6.00
N ASN A 72 -5.89 -11.01 -4.95
CA ASN A 72 -4.70 -11.86 -5.01
C ASN A 72 -5.04 -13.34 -5.17
N TRP A 73 -6.15 -13.82 -4.62
CA TRP A 73 -6.59 -15.22 -4.81
C TRP A 73 -7.08 -15.49 -6.23
N LEU A 74 -7.72 -14.49 -6.85
CA LEU A 74 -8.26 -14.58 -8.19
C LEU A 74 -7.17 -14.51 -9.28
N VAL A 75 -6.01 -13.93 -8.95
CA VAL A 75 -5.09 -13.35 -9.95
C VAL A 75 -3.59 -13.68 -9.68
N MET A 76 -3.12 -13.96 -8.44
CA MET A 76 -1.69 -14.27 -8.20
C MET A 76 -1.32 -15.75 -8.41
N PRO A 77 -0.17 -16.07 -9.05
CA PRO A 77 0.32 -17.44 -9.21
C PRO A 77 1.00 -18.01 -7.95
N VAL A 78 1.35 -17.17 -6.97
CA VAL A 78 2.14 -17.56 -5.78
C VAL A 78 1.30 -18.29 -4.73
N ALA A 79 -0.02 -18.10 -4.75
CA ALA A 79 -0.97 -18.71 -3.83
C ALA A 79 -2.14 -19.33 -4.62
N LYS A 80 -1.85 -20.36 -5.42
CA LYS A 80 -2.92 -21.21 -5.99
C LYS A 80 -3.59 -21.97 -4.86
N LEU A 81 -4.66 -21.38 -4.30
CA LEU A 81 -5.47 -22.03 -3.28
C LEU A 81 -6.37 -23.07 -3.96
N SER A 82 -6.29 -24.33 -3.53
CA SER A 82 -7.12 -25.41 -4.04
C SER A 82 -8.61 -25.10 -3.82
N GLY A 83 -9.36 -24.94 -4.91
CA GLY A 83 -10.80 -24.66 -4.88
C GLY A 83 -11.21 -23.20 -5.04
N ALA A 84 -10.28 -22.25 -5.16
CA ALA A 84 -10.60 -20.87 -5.49
C ALA A 84 -10.92 -20.71 -7.00
N PRO A 85 -12.02 -20.03 -7.39
CA PRO A 85 -12.31 -19.74 -8.78
C PRO A 85 -11.24 -18.80 -9.35
N GLN A 86 -10.65 -19.14 -10.49
CA GLN A 86 -9.68 -18.30 -11.20
C GLN A 86 -10.37 -17.65 -12.40
N LEU A 87 -10.22 -16.34 -12.55
CA LEU A 87 -10.88 -15.61 -13.65
C LEU A 87 -10.13 -15.73 -14.98
N MET A 88 -8.87 -16.16 -14.98
CA MET A 88 -8.10 -16.37 -16.22
C MET A 88 -7.16 -17.59 -16.08
N THR A 89 -7.15 -18.45 -17.11
CA THR A 89 -6.47 -19.77 -17.13
C THR A 89 -4.97 -19.67 -17.41
N ASN A 90 -4.50 -18.57 -18.01
CA ASN A 90 -3.10 -18.33 -18.35
C ASN A 90 -2.40 -17.55 -17.22
N GLY A 91 -1.69 -18.25 -16.35
CA GLY A 91 -1.01 -17.66 -15.19
C GLY A 91 0.01 -16.56 -15.55
N ASP A 92 0.59 -16.61 -16.76
CA ASP A 92 1.64 -15.68 -17.16
C ASP A 92 1.09 -14.28 -17.49
N THR A 93 0.04 -14.18 -18.30
CA THR A 93 -0.56 -12.89 -18.70
C THR A 93 -1.06 -12.09 -17.50
N ILE A 94 -1.66 -12.79 -16.55
CA ILE A 94 -2.16 -12.19 -15.32
C ILE A 94 -1.02 -11.59 -14.49
N THR A 95 0.05 -12.35 -14.33
CA THR A 95 1.22 -11.94 -13.54
C THR A 95 1.87 -10.70 -14.13
N PHE A 96 2.01 -10.63 -15.46
CA PHE A 96 2.50 -9.44 -16.14
C PHE A 96 1.58 -8.22 -15.98
N ALA A 97 0.26 -8.40 -16.05
CA ALA A 97 -0.69 -7.30 -15.85
C ALA A 97 -0.61 -6.74 -14.42
N GLN A 98 -0.57 -7.61 -13.39
CA GLN A 98 -0.46 -7.18 -11.99
C GLN A 98 0.89 -6.54 -11.65
N LEU A 99 1.98 -7.12 -12.13
CA LEU A 99 3.30 -6.52 -11.97
C LEU A 99 3.37 -5.19 -12.72
N GLY A 100 2.75 -5.11 -13.90
CA GLY A 100 2.62 -3.88 -14.69
C GLY A 100 1.83 -2.79 -13.96
N THR A 101 0.67 -3.11 -13.38
CA THR A 101 -0.10 -2.13 -12.60
C THR A 101 0.66 -1.69 -11.36
N ARG A 102 1.23 -2.62 -10.59
CA ARG A 102 2.06 -2.29 -9.41
C ARG A 102 3.28 -1.44 -9.79
N ALA A 103 3.96 -1.78 -10.88
CA ALA A 103 5.08 -0.99 -11.39
C ALA A 103 4.61 0.41 -11.81
N GLY A 104 3.48 0.52 -12.51
CA GLY A 104 2.86 1.79 -12.85
C GLY A 104 2.55 2.65 -11.63
N TYR A 105 1.94 2.07 -10.59
CA TYR A 105 1.70 2.75 -9.32
C TYR A 105 2.99 3.19 -8.64
N MET A 106 4.00 2.33 -8.58
CA MET A 106 5.30 2.67 -7.99
C MET A 106 6.00 3.82 -8.72
N VAL A 107 5.94 3.83 -10.06
CA VAL A 107 6.51 4.91 -10.87
C VAL A 107 5.72 6.20 -10.67
N ASN A 108 4.39 6.13 -10.67
CA ASN A 108 3.52 7.28 -10.48
C ASN A 108 3.69 7.94 -9.10
N GLU A 109 3.74 7.13 -8.03
CA GLU A 109 4.00 7.63 -6.67
C GLU A 109 5.37 8.29 -6.57
N ARG A 110 6.39 7.72 -7.21
CA ARG A 110 7.71 8.35 -7.25
C ARG A 110 7.70 9.62 -8.08
N SER A 111 7.05 9.66 -9.25
CA SER A 111 7.07 10.84 -10.12
C SER A 111 6.46 12.06 -9.46
N ILE A 112 5.42 11.88 -8.63
CA ILE A 112 4.78 13.00 -7.91
C ILE A 112 5.66 13.51 -6.76
N ASN A 113 6.51 12.65 -6.17
CA ASN A 113 7.26 12.96 -4.94
C ASN A 113 8.77 13.25 -5.16
N ILE A 114 9.33 12.92 -6.33
CA ILE A 114 10.77 13.07 -6.62
C ILE A 114 11.23 14.53 -6.53
N GLU A 115 10.50 15.47 -7.14
CA GLU A 115 11.00 16.84 -7.31
C GLU A 115 10.79 17.71 -6.06
N THR A 116 9.58 17.70 -5.49
CA THR A 116 9.22 18.64 -4.39
C THR A 116 9.56 18.13 -3.00
N THR A 117 9.52 16.82 -2.76
CA THR A 117 9.74 16.28 -1.40
C THR A 117 11.16 15.74 -1.22
N PHE A 118 11.76 15.13 -2.24
CA PHE A 118 13.05 14.48 -2.10
C PHE A 118 14.21 15.49 -2.10
N GLU A 119 14.28 16.36 -3.12
CA GLU A 119 15.38 17.33 -3.28
C GLU A 119 15.41 18.35 -2.12
N GLY A 120 14.24 18.83 -1.70
CA GLY A 120 14.14 19.78 -0.58
C GLY A 120 14.55 19.18 0.77
N VAL A 121 14.30 17.89 0.98
CA VAL A 121 14.72 17.18 2.20
C VAL A 121 16.21 16.87 2.14
N GLU A 122 16.73 16.37 1.01
CA GLU A 122 18.15 16.05 0.84
C GLU A 122 19.04 17.28 1.05
N ALA A 123 18.67 18.43 0.49
CA ALA A 123 19.45 19.66 0.62
C ALA A 123 19.48 20.22 2.06
N SER A 124 18.53 19.84 2.91
CA SER A 124 18.37 20.39 4.26
C SER A 124 18.85 19.46 5.39
N VAL A 125 19.10 18.18 5.09
CA VAL A 125 19.46 17.18 6.09
C VAL A 125 20.90 16.72 5.94
N VAL A 126 21.59 16.56 7.06
CA VAL A 126 22.97 16.03 7.10
C VAL A 126 22.98 14.52 6.87
N ASP A 127 21.94 13.81 7.32
CA ASP A 127 21.76 12.36 7.11
C ASP A 127 20.37 12.10 6.54
N LEU A 128 20.33 11.85 5.23
CA LEU A 128 19.10 11.53 4.51
C LEU A 128 18.46 10.23 5.01
N TYR A 129 19.26 9.22 5.35
CA TYR A 129 18.73 7.94 5.80
C TYR A 129 18.02 8.08 7.14
N GLY A 130 18.65 8.75 8.11
CA GLY A 130 18.06 9.05 9.41
C GLY A 130 16.78 9.90 9.30
N ALA A 131 16.79 10.91 8.42
CA ALA A 131 15.63 11.75 8.17
C ALA A 131 14.43 10.95 7.62
N VAL A 132 14.66 10.15 6.57
CA VAL A 132 13.62 9.31 5.95
C VAL A 132 13.08 8.28 6.95
N ARG A 133 13.96 7.64 7.71
CA ARG A 133 13.55 6.69 8.77
C ARG A 133 12.64 7.34 9.80
N ASN A 134 13.02 8.51 10.31
CA ASN A 134 12.24 9.21 11.33
C ASN A 134 10.89 9.67 10.79
N ALA A 135 10.86 10.24 9.58
CA ALA A 135 9.63 10.63 8.91
C ALA A 135 8.70 9.41 8.70
N TYR A 136 9.25 8.29 8.24
CA TYR A 136 8.49 7.04 8.07
C TYR A 136 7.87 6.57 9.38
N LEU A 137 8.66 6.46 10.45
CA LEU A 137 8.19 5.99 11.75
C LEU A 137 7.13 6.93 12.35
N GLN A 138 7.29 8.24 12.21
CA GLN A 138 6.28 9.22 12.63
C GLN A 138 4.98 9.08 11.83
N LYS A 139 5.08 8.93 10.50
CA LYS A 139 3.91 8.69 9.64
C LYS A 139 3.15 7.43 10.06
N ARG A 140 3.86 6.30 10.27
CA ARG A 140 3.25 5.04 10.73
C ARG A 140 2.63 5.16 12.12
N ALA A 141 3.31 5.83 13.05
CA ALA A 141 2.78 6.05 14.40
C ALA A 141 1.54 6.93 14.42
N LYS A 142 1.41 7.86 13.47
CA LYS A 142 0.19 8.65 13.28
C LYS A 142 -0.94 7.79 12.71
N ALA A 143 -0.65 6.99 11.68
CA ALA A 143 -1.65 6.13 11.03
C ALA A 143 -2.29 5.14 12.02
N ILE A 144 -1.49 4.48 12.87
CA ILE A 144 -1.97 3.56 13.93
C ILE A 144 -2.93 4.20 14.94
N LYS A 145 -2.88 5.53 15.10
CA LYS A 145 -3.72 6.26 16.06
C LYS A 145 -5.00 6.82 15.44
N GLN A 146 -5.12 6.81 14.11
CA GLN A 146 -6.31 7.29 13.41
C GLN A 146 -7.43 6.25 13.48
#